data_AF-A0A430CK21-F1
#
_entry.id   AF-A0A430CK21-F1
#
_cell.length_a   1.000
_cell.length_b   1.000
_cell.length_c   1.000
_cell.angle_alpha   90.00
_cell.angle_beta   90.00
_cell.angle_gamma   90.00
#
_symmetry.space_group_name_H-M   'P 1'
#
loop_
_entity.id
_entity.type
_entity.pdbx_description
1 polymer ?
#
loop_
_entity_poly.entity_id
_entity_poly.type
_entity_poly.pdbx_seq_one_letter_code
_entity_poly.pdbx_strand_id
1 'polypeptide(L)'
;MKSLHITLATVALVAMGGTAVAAPKMKGSAYAAQAKVSLATARVTALKARPGKITDQELEKEKGGSGLRYSFDITSNGKPFEVGVDAKTGAVLENIPEGKNPD
;
A
#
# COMPACT_ATOMS: atom_id res chain seq x y z
N MET A 1 -37.57 7.21 -1.55
CA MET A 1 -37.08 8.46 -2.19
C MET A 1 -36.13 9.17 -1.25
N LYS A 2 -34.86 9.26 -1.62
CA LYS A 2 -33.88 10.33 -1.35
C LYS A 2 -32.51 9.82 -1.80
N SER A 3 -32.33 9.93 -3.10
CA SER A 3 -31.07 9.81 -3.82
C SER A 3 -30.05 10.80 -3.25
N LEU A 4 -28.86 10.31 -2.88
CA LEU A 4 -27.75 11.15 -2.43
C LEU A 4 -26.76 11.28 -3.59
N HIS A 5 -26.83 12.40 -4.29
CA HIS A 5 -25.87 12.81 -5.31
C HIS A 5 -24.58 13.23 -4.61
N ILE A 6 -23.49 12.48 -4.80
CA ILE A 6 -22.15 12.94 -4.43
C ILE A 6 -21.51 13.49 -5.71
N THR A 7 -21.60 14.81 -5.83
CA THR A 7 -20.99 15.59 -6.90
C THR A 7 -19.47 15.40 -6.89
N LEU A 8 -18.95 14.90 -8.00
CA LEU A 8 -17.53 14.79 -8.30
C LEU A 8 -16.96 16.21 -8.51
N ALA A 9 -16.39 16.79 -7.46
CA ALA A 9 -15.63 18.04 -7.57
C ALA A 9 -14.23 17.73 -8.12
N THR A 10 -14.03 17.99 -9.41
CA THR A 10 -12.72 18.07 -10.04
C THR A 10 -12.00 19.33 -9.54
N VAL A 11 -11.07 19.18 -8.60
CA VAL A 11 -10.09 20.23 -8.28
C VAL A 11 -8.80 19.89 -9.01
N ALA A 12 -8.58 20.55 -10.14
CA ALA A 12 -7.27 20.66 -10.75
C ALA A 12 -6.43 21.64 -9.91
N LEU A 13 -5.36 21.15 -9.27
CA LEU A 13 -4.32 22.02 -8.71
C LEU A 13 -2.99 21.67 -9.37
N VAL A 14 -2.53 22.59 -10.22
CA VAL A 14 -1.17 22.64 -10.73
C VAL A 14 -0.25 23.01 -9.57
N ALA A 15 0.78 22.20 -9.30
CA ALA A 15 1.83 22.53 -8.36
C ALA A 15 3.20 22.38 -9.02
N MET A 16 3.92 23.50 -9.07
CA MET A 16 5.30 23.68 -9.51
C MET A 16 6.30 22.78 -8.75
N GLY A 17 7.31 22.30 -9.48
CA GLY A 17 8.67 22.00 -9.03
C GLY A 17 8.86 21.37 -7.65
N GLY A 18 8.83 20.04 -7.59
CA GLY A 18 9.33 19.27 -6.44
C GLY A 18 10.50 18.40 -6.86
N THR A 19 11.61 18.45 -6.12
CA THR A 19 12.70 17.49 -6.20
C THR A 19 12.11 16.08 -6.25
N ALA A 20 12.43 15.32 -7.30
CA ALA A 20 12.03 13.92 -7.41
C ALA A 20 12.72 13.14 -6.27
N VAL A 21 12.07 13.08 -5.11
CA VAL A 21 12.33 12.02 -4.15
C VAL A 21 12.00 10.75 -4.90
N ALA A 22 13.04 9.98 -5.26
CA ALA A 22 12.86 8.69 -5.90
C ALA A 22 11.94 7.88 -5.00
N ALA A 23 10.68 7.70 -5.42
CA ALA A 23 9.77 6.81 -4.73
C ALA A 23 10.42 5.43 -4.68
N PRO A 24 10.33 4.71 -3.54
CA PRO A 24 10.82 3.34 -3.45
C PRO A 24 10.30 2.55 -4.66
N LYS A 25 11.24 1.94 -5.39
CA LYS A 25 10.92 1.18 -6.59
C LYS A 25 10.08 -0.02 -6.15
N MET A 26 8.80 -0.02 -6.52
CA MET A 26 7.90 -1.13 -6.24
C MET A 26 8.40 -2.40 -6.95
N LYS A 27 8.82 -3.41 -6.19
CA LYS A 27 9.12 -4.74 -6.74
C LYS A 27 7.80 -5.41 -7.17
N GLY A 28 7.87 -6.28 -8.19
CA GLY A 28 6.70 -7.02 -8.66
C GLY A 28 5.67 -6.24 -9.50
N SER A 29 6.08 -5.14 -10.14
CA SER A 29 5.23 -4.36 -11.06
C SER A 29 4.59 -5.18 -12.19
N ALA A 30 5.18 -6.33 -12.56
CA ALA A 30 4.60 -7.28 -13.51
C ALA A 30 3.22 -7.83 -13.08
N TYR A 31 2.91 -7.82 -11.78
CA TYR A 31 1.62 -8.27 -11.24
C TYR A 31 0.60 -7.15 -11.11
N ALA A 32 0.94 -5.89 -11.42
CA ALA A 32 0.06 -4.73 -11.20
C ALA A 32 -1.28 -4.87 -11.93
N ALA A 33 -1.31 -5.48 -13.12
CA ALA A 33 -2.54 -5.73 -13.87
C ALA A 33 -3.51 -6.74 -13.20
N GLN A 34 -3.04 -7.52 -12.21
CA GLN A 34 -3.84 -8.49 -11.48
C GLN A 34 -4.45 -7.91 -10.19
N ALA A 35 -3.93 -6.76 -9.73
CA ALA A 35 -4.42 -6.07 -8.55
C ALA A 35 -5.73 -5.34 -8.87
N LYS A 36 -6.68 -5.38 -7.93
CA LYS A 36 -7.91 -4.56 -7.98
C LYS A 36 -7.83 -3.35 -7.05
N VAL A 37 -6.99 -3.45 -6.03
CA VAL A 37 -6.69 -2.37 -5.09
C VAL A 37 -5.47 -1.63 -5.60
N SER A 38 -5.56 -0.30 -5.67
CA SER A 38 -4.43 0.53 -6.06
C SER A 38 -3.35 0.52 -4.98
N LEU A 39 -2.09 0.69 -5.38
CA LEU A 39 -0.98 0.86 -4.44
C LEU A 39 -1.24 1.99 -3.44
N ALA A 40 -1.82 3.12 -3.89
CA ALA A 40 -2.13 4.25 -3.02
C ALA A 40 -3.15 3.88 -1.93
N THR A 41 -4.20 3.13 -2.30
CA THR A 41 -5.19 2.61 -1.34
C THR A 41 -4.54 1.63 -0.37
N ALA A 42 -3.71 0.70 -0.86
CA ALA A 42 -3.02 -0.27 -0.03
C ALA A 42 -2.07 0.41 0.97
N ARG A 43 -1.31 1.45 0.55
CA ARG A 43 -0.46 2.26 1.45
C ARG A 43 -1.27 2.90 2.58
N VAL A 44 -2.45 3.46 2.27
CA VAL A 44 -3.33 4.04 3.29
C VAL A 44 -3.83 2.97 4.25
N THR A 45 -4.24 1.80 3.76
CA THR A 45 -4.66 0.68 4.60
C THR A 45 -3.52 0.21 5.51
N ALA A 46 -2.31 0.05 4.98
CA ALA A 46 -1.15 -0.39 5.73
C ALA A 46 -0.77 0.61 6.84
N LEU A 47 -0.71 1.91 6.51
CA LEU A 47 -0.42 2.97 7.49
C LEU A 47 -1.51 3.14 8.56
N LYS A 48 -2.76 2.79 8.25
CA LYS A 48 -3.84 2.71 9.26
C LYS A 48 -3.64 1.52 10.20
N ALA A 49 -3.22 0.37 9.67
CA ALA A 49 -2.96 -0.83 10.47
C ALA A 49 -1.71 -0.70 11.34
N ARG A 50 -0.67 -0.02 10.82
CA ARG A 50 0.57 0.29 11.53
C ARG A 50 1.02 1.71 11.20
N PRO A 51 0.74 2.70 12.07
CA PRO A 51 1.28 4.04 11.90
C PRO A 51 2.81 4.04 11.93
N GLY A 52 3.43 4.68 10.95
CA GLY A 52 4.88 4.71 10.81
C GLY A 52 5.32 5.27 9.46
N LYS A 53 6.55 4.95 9.08
CA LYS A 53 7.12 5.31 7.78
C LYS A 53 7.29 4.04 6.94
N ILE A 54 6.66 3.99 5.77
CA ILE A 54 6.92 2.94 4.77
C ILE A 54 8.36 3.10 4.26
N THR A 55 9.16 2.06 4.39
CA THR A 55 10.56 1.99 3.96
C THR A 55 10.76 1.14 2.71
N ASP A 56 9.94 0.10 2.52
CA ASP A 56 9.87 -0.68 1.28
C ASP A 56 8.42 -1.05 0.93
N GLN A 57 8.19 -1.44 -0.32
CA GLN A 57 6.89 -1.85 -0.82
C GLN A 57 7.00 -2.80 -2.02
N GLU A 58 6.27 -3.90 -1.95
CA GLU A 58 6.26 -4.95 -2.96
C GLU A 58 4.85 -5.32 -3.40
N LEU A 59 4.74 -5.99 -4.55
CA LEU A 59 3.55 -6.72 -4.95
C LEU A 59 3.95 -8.12 -5.37
N GLU A 60 3.41 -9.12 -4.69
CA GLU A 60 3.91 -10.48 -4.81
C GLU A 60 2.79 -11.51 -4.77
N LYS A 61 3.11 -12.72 -5.24
CA LYS A 61 2.26 -13.88 -5.13
C LYS A 61 2.69 -14.70 -3.94
N GLU A 62 1.88 -14.66 -2.90
CA GLU A 62 2.10 -15.39 -1.67
C GLU A 62 0.83 -16.16 -1.27
N LYS A 63 0.95 -17.12 -0.35
CA LYS A 63 -0.22 -17.84 0.18
C LYS A 63 -0.98 -16.92 1.13
N GLY A 64 -2.31 -17.05 1.14
CA GLY A 64 -3.20 -16.21 1.95
C GLY A 64 -4.03 -15.26 1.11
N GLY A 65 -5.19 -14.86 1.65
CA GLY A 65 -6.15 -14.00 0.94
C GLY A 65 -6.45 -14.49 -0.48
N SER A 66 -6.31 -13.59 -1.44
CA SER A 66 -6.56 -13.81 -2.87
C SER A 66 -5.34 -14.33 -3.66
N GLY A 67 -4.24 -14.64 -2.97
CA GLY A 67 -2.98 -15.09 -3.55
C GLY A 67 -2.15 -13.98 -4.21
N LEU A 68 -2.51 -12.72 -3.98
CA LEU A 68 -1.77 -11.53 -4.44
C LEU A 68 -1.77 -10.49 -3.32
N ARG A 69 -0.59 -10.06 -2.89
CA ARG A 69 -0.39 -9.25 -1.69
C ARG A 69 0.52 -8.06 -2.02
N TYR A 70 0.16 -6.89 -1.51
CA TYR A 70 1.12 -5.82 -1.29
C TYR A 70 1.81 -6.07 0.06
N SER A 71 3.13 -6.10 0.09
CA SER A 71 3.89 -6.08 1.35
C SER A 71 4.48 -4.69 1.58
N PHE A 72 4.46 -4.24 2.83
CA PHE A 72 4.98 -2.94 3.24
C PHE A 72 5.84 -3.09 4.49
N ASP A 73 7.13 -2.77 4.35
CA ASP A 73 7.99 -2.55 5.50
C ASP A 73 7.69 -1.19 6.09
N ILE A 74 7.33 -1.17 7.37
CA ILE A 74 6.96 0.03 8.11
C ILE A 74 7.84 0.15 9.35
N THR A 75 8.66 1.19 9.38
CA THR A 75 9.31 1.60 10.62
C THR A 75 8.29 2.29 11.53
N SER A 76 7.98 1.67 12.66
CA SER A 76 7.06 2.17 13.68
C SER A 76 7.76 2.18 15.04
N ASN A 77 7.80 3.34 15.70
CA ASN A 77 8.50 3.52 16.98
C ASN A 77 9.95 3.01 16.97
N GLY A 78 10.66 3.23 15.85
CA GLY A 78 12.06 2.83 15.68
C GLY A 78 12.27 1.33 15.44
N LYS A 79 11.21 0.54 15.23
CA LYS A 79 11.29 -0.90 14.94
C LYS A 79 10.66 -1.22 13.58
N PRO A 80 11.21 -2.17 12.81
CA PRO A 80 10.64 -2.60 11.54
C PRO A 80 9.47 -3.56 11.76
N PHE A 81 8.42 -3.39 10.97
CA PHE A 81 7.24 -4.24 10.92
C PHE A 81 6.85 -4.48 9.47
N GLU A 82 6.37 -5.67 9.18
CA GLU A 82 5.77 -6.00 7.90
C GLU A 82 4.25 -5.86 7.99
N VAL A 83 3.63 -5.23 6.98
CA VAL A 83 2.18 -5.18 6.82
C VAL A 83 1.78 -5.66 5.43
N GLY A 84 1.13 -6.82 5.40
CA GLY A 84 0.54 -7.40 4.20
C GLY A 84 -0.88 -6.89 3.93
N VAL A 85 -1.16 -6.43 2.71
CA VAL A 85 -2.49 -6.04 2.26
C VAL A 85 -2.87 -6.82 1.00
N ASP A 86 -4.01 -7.50 1.02
CA ASP A 86 -4.53 -8.23 -0.14
C ASP A 86 -4.77 -7.28 -1.32
N ALA A 87 -4.10 -7.53 -2.45
CA ALA A 87 -4.12 -6.65 -3.60
C ALA A 87 -5.44 -6.69 -4.41
N LYS A 88 -6.37 -7.60 -4.08
CA LYS A 88 -7.70 -7.69 -4.70
C LYS A 88 -8.83 -7.27 -3.79
N THR A 89 -8.70 -7.48 -2.47
CA THR A 89 -9.76 -7.19 -1.50
C THR A 89 -9.45 -6.00 -0.60
N GLY A 90 -8.18 -5.65 -0.41
CA GLY A 90 -7.73 -4.59 0.47
C GLY A 90 -7.71 -4.99 1.95
N ALA A 91 -7.96 -6.26 2.27
CA ALA A 91 -7.88 -6.78 3.63
C ALA A 91 -6.43 -6.79 4.12
N VAL A 92 -6.22 -6.46 5.39
CA VAL A 92 -4.92 -6.64 6.06
C VAL A 92 -4.75 -8.13 6.32
N LEU A 93 -3.68 -8.71 5.76
CA LEU A 93 -3.33 -10.12 5.90
C LEU A 93 -2.31 -10.32 7.02
N GLU A 94 -1.38 -9.37 7.19
CA GLU A 94 -0.33 -9.43 8.20
C GLU A 94 -0.05 -8.07 8.81
N ASN A 95 0.46 -8.09 10.05
CA ASN A 95 0.91 -6.90 10.76
C ASN A 95 1.84 -7.31 11.91
N ILE A 96 3.05 -7.75 11.57
CA ILE A 96 3.98 -8.43 12.49
C ILE A 96 5.35 -7.73 12.51
N PRO A 97 6.18 -7.92 13.55
CA PRO A 97 7.57 -7.47 13.49
C PRO A 97 8.31 -8.10 12.31
N GLU A 98 9.17 -7.32 11.67
CA GLU A 98 9.97 -7.79 10.53
C GLU A 98 10.88 -8.96 10.90
N GLY A 99 11.00 -9.93 10.01
CA GLY A 99 11.79 -11.14 10.22
C GLY A 99 13.30 -10.89 10.27
N LYS A 100 14.07 -11.92 10.64
CA LYS A 100 15.54 -11.84 10.63
C LYS A 100 16.13 -11.80 9.21
N ASN A 101 15.31 -12.12 8.21
CA ASN A 101 15.62 -12.08 6.79
C ASN A 101 14.55 -11.21 6.10
N PRO A 102 14.70 -9.87 6.11
CA PRO A 102 13.81 -8.98 5.36
C PRO A 102 14.01 -9.19 3.84
N ASP A 103 12.94 -8.97 3.08
CA ASP A 103 12.86 -9.16 1.62
C ASP A 103 13.58 -8.07 0.78
#